data_AF-A0A1L8I528-F1
#
_entry.id   AF-A0A1L8I528-F1
#
_cell.length_a   1.000
_cell.length_b   1.000
_cell.length_c   1.000
_cell.angle_alpha   90.00
_cell.angle_beta   90.00
_cell.angle_gamma   90.00
#
_symmetry.space_group_name_H-M   'P 1'
#
loop_
_entity.id
_entity.type
_entity.pdbx_description
1 polymer ?
#
loop_
_entity_poly.entity_id
_entity_poly.type
_entity_poly.pdbx_seq_one_letter_code
_entity_poly.pdbx_strand_id
1 'polypeptide(L)'
;MNEWSPTEAYQQQKADILTLQMGADLYERLCTGSSFAGRVQELRKEIFAKTGVFLPPIRIRRGDECRPDQYQILLRGQLAGEGTLFDDPEVDPAEDEEKLLDHIRRVCYRKLDQLLSFQSVVKWLEQAKTYAPELVQELFERGMTPGLLWSVLRILIRKRYPLHPFEELLEWVLEYYLYHPYNEYIPPQWTHRHPEEIAEFILKKRPRVSERSEQTSGNVRYLQF
;
A
#
# COMPACT_ATOMS: atom_id res chain seq x y z
N MET A 1 10.54 6.95 -42.82
CA MET A 1 9.40 6.95 -41.89
C MET A 1 9.92 6.35 -40.60
N ASN A 2 9.89 7.08 -39.47
CA ASN A 2 10.16 6.45 -38.18
C ASN A 2 9.03 5.44 -37.93
N GLU A 3 9.35 4.16 -37.96
CA GLU A 3 8.41 3.10 -37.61
C GLU A 3 8.17 3.15 -36.11
N TRP A 4 6.89 3.28 -35.73
CA TRP A 4 6.45 3.18 -34.35
C TRP A 4 6.86 1.81 -33.79
N SER A 5 7.75 1.81 -32.80
CA SER A 5 8.37 0.59 -32.31
C SER A 5 7.63 -0.04 -31.13
N PRO A 6 7.74 -1.37 -30.90
CA PRO A 6 7.21 -2.03 -29.71
C PRO A 6 7.74 -1.42 -28.40
N THR A 7 8.97 -0.88 -28.38
CA THR A 7 9.55 -0.18 -27.24
C THR A 7 8.80 1.10 -26.93
N GLU A 8 8.50 1.91 -27.95
CA GLU A 8 7.71 3.14 -27.80
C GLU A 8 6.28 2.83 -27.34
N ALA A 9 5.66 1.79 -27.93
CA ALA A 9 4.36 1.30 -27.49
C ALA A 9 4.37 0.85 -26.01
N TYR A 10 5.40 0.12 -25.58
CA TYR A 10 5.54 -0.32 -24.19
C TYR A 10 5.74 0.85 -23.21
N GLN A 11 6.47 1.90 -23.59
CA GLN A 11 6.61 3.09 -22.76
C GLN A 11 5.32 3.90 -22.67
N GLN A 12 4.52 3.96 -23.75
CA GLN A 12 3.21 4.62 -23.74
C GLN A 12 2.17 3.89 -22.87
N GLN A 13 2.32 2.58 -22.65
CA GLN A 13 1.47 1.82 -21.72
C GLN A 13 1.65 2.20 -20.25
N LYS A 14 2.63 3.04 -19.89
CA LYS A 14 2.83 3.52 -18.51
C LYS A 14 1.74 4.49 -18.11
N ALA A 15 0.57 3.96 -17.77
CA ALA A 15 -0.46 4.70 -17.08
C ALA A 15 -0.04 4.94 -15.62
N ASP A 16 -0.50 6.06 -15.07
CA ASP A 16 -0.34 6.34 -13.66
C ASP A 16 -1.11 5.34 -12.81
N ILE A 17 -0.47 4.86 -11.75
CA ILE A 17 -1.08 3.82 -10.90
C ILE A 17 -2.25 4.41 -10.13
N LEU A 18 -2.08 5.57 -9.48
CA LEU A 18 -3.14 6.29 -8.79
C LEU A 18 -3.26 7.68 -9.41
N THR A 19 -4.48 8.03 -9.82
CA THR A 19 -4.78 9.34 -10.39
C THR A 19 -6.00 9.91 -9.69
N LEU A 20 -5.94 11.19 -9.36
CA LEU A 20 -7.10 12.00 -8.98
C LEU A 20 -7.35 12.99 -10.12
N GLN A 21 -8.48 12.82 -10.78
CA GLN A 21 -9.02 13.78 -11.75
C GLN A 21 -10.07 14.64 -11.07
N MET A 22 -10.04 15.93 -11.33
CA MET A 22 -11.01 16.90 -10.81
C MET A 22 -11.56 17.75 -11.95
N GLY A 23 -12.84 18.12 -11.83
CA GLY A 23 -13.46 19.15 -12.64
C GLY A 23 -12.74 20.49 -12.52
N ALA A 24 -13.03 21.38 -13.45
CA ALA A 24 -12.39 22.70 -13.53
C ALA A 24 -12.48 23.48 -12.22
N ASP A 25 -13.68 23.67 -11.69
CA ASP A 25 -13.94 24.52 -10.53
C ASP A 25 -13.32 23.92 -9.26
N LEU A 26 -13.48 22.61 -9.07
CA LEU A 26 -12.89 21.89 -7.94
C LEU A 26 -11.35 21.93 -7.98
N TYR A 27 -10.75 21.78 -9.16
CA TYR A 27 -9.30 21.85 -9.32
C TYR A 27 -8.77 23.24 -8.96
N GLU A 28 -9.38 24.31 -9.48
CA GLU A 28 -8.95 25.67 -9.19
C GLU A 28 -9.08 25.99 -7.69
N ARG A 29 -10.19 25.58 -7.07
CA ARG A 29 -10.45 25.82 -5.65
C ARG A 29 -9.46 25.12 -4.72
N LEU A 30 -9.08 23.87 -5.02
CA LEU A 30 -8.25 23.05 -4.13
C LEU A 30 -6.75 23.06 -4.47
N CYS A 31 -6.36 23.35 -5.72
CA CYS A 31 -4.96 23.22 -6.16
C CYS A 31 -4.24 24.56 -6.41
N THR A 32 -4.97 25.66 -6.67
CA THR A 32 -4.36 26.94 -7.08
C THR A 32 -3.94 27.81 -5.87
N GLY A 33 -4.54 27.62 -4.69
CA GLY A 33 -4.23 28.39 -3.47
C GLY A 33 -3.69 27.58 -2.27
N SER A 34 -4.07 26.31 -2.13
CA SER A 34 -3.67 25.39 -1.04
C SER A 34 -2.67 24.34 -1.53
N SER A 35 -1.74 23.91 -0.67
CA SER A 35 -0.86 22.77 -0.98
C SER A 35 -1.57 21.43 -0.75
N PHE A 36 -2.68 21.21 -1.46
CA PHE A 36 -3.40 19.94 -1.45
C PHE A 36 -2.48 18.76 -1.81
N ALA A 37 -1.53 18.98 -2.72
CA ALA A 37 -0.48 18.01 -3.03
C ALA A 37 0.36 17.62 -1.80
N GLY A 38 0.69 18.58 -0.92
CA GLY A 38 1.38 18.32 0.34
C GLY A 38 0.53 17.47 1.29
N ARG A 39 -0.77 17.75 1.37
CA ARG A 39 -1.72 17.00 2.20
C ARG A 39 -1.93 15.57 1.69
N VAL A 40 -1.98 15.38 0.38
CA VAL A 40 -1.96 14.05 -0.26
C VAL A 40 -0.65 13.30 0.04
N GLN A 41 0.48 14.00 0.11
CA GLN A 41 1.76 13.39 0.50
C GLN A 41 1.76 12.94 1.97
N GLU A 42 1.19 13.74 2.88
CA GLU A 42 1.03 13.33 4.28
C GLU A 42 0.06 12.15 4.43
N LEU A 43 -1.04 12.12 3.67
CA LEU A 43 -1.94 10.96 3.62
C LEU A 43 -1.20 9.68 3.19
N ARG A 44 -0.29 9.76 2.21
CA ARG A 44 0.53 8.61 1.80
C ARG A 44 1.43 8.10 2.93
N LYS A 45 2.04 9.01 3.69
CA LYS A 45 2.86 8.66 4.87
C LYS A 45 2.01 8.06 5.98
N GLU A 46 0.81 8.60 6.23
CA GLU A 46 -0.14 8.08 7.21
C GLU A 46 -0.53 6.62 6.89
N ILE A 47 -0.87 6.34 5.63
CA ILE A 47 -1.23 4.98 5.18
C ILE A 47 -0.02 4.05 5.30
N PHE A 48 1.17 4.51 4.93
CA PHE A 48 2.40 3.74 5.10
C PHE A 48 2.65 3.41 6.58
N ALA A 49 2.57 4.39 7.49
CA ALA A 49 2.78 4.18 8.91
C ALA A 49 1.76 3.22 9.54
N LYS A 50 0.53 3.15 9.01
CA LYS A 50 -0.50 2.22 9.50
C LYS A 50 -0.38 0.82 8.90
N THR A 51 0.09 0.69 7.66
CA THR A 51 -0.06 -0.56 6.87
C THR A 51 1.24 -1.18 6.39
N GLY A 52 2.34 -0.42 6.38
CA GLY A 52 3.61 -0.81 5.77
C GLY A 52 3.60 -0.79 4.23
N VAL A 53 2.48 -0.43 3.59
CA VAL A 53 2.39 -0.35 2.13
C VAL A 53 2.88 1.00 1.65
N PHE A 54 3.99 1.00 0.90
CA PHE A 54 4.49 2.21 0.25
C PHE A 54 3.62 2.55 -0.96
N LEU A 55 2.72 3.51 -0.80
CA LEU A 55 1.80 3.93 -1.84
C LEU A 55 2.53 4.58 -3.02
N PRO A 56 2.16 4.28 -4.28
CA PRO A 56 2.67 5.01 -5.44
C PRO A 56 2.24 6.48 -5.37
N PRO A 57 2.90 7.38 -6.13
CA PRO A 57 2.46 8.77 -6.25
C PRO A 57 1.01 8.86 -6.73
N ILE A 58 0.23 9.73 -6.08
CA ILE A 58 -1.13 10.06 -6.53
C ILE A 58 -1.00 11.26 -7.47
N ARG A 59 -1.26 11.06 -8.75
CA ARG A 59 -1.18 12.12 -9.75
C ARG A 59 -2.46 12.94 -9.74
N ILE A 60 -2.33 14.22 -9.44
CA ILE A 60 -3.45 15.16 -9.40
C ILE A 60 -3.47 15.90 -10.73
N ARG A 61 -4.63 15.91 -11.41
CA ARG A 61 -4.80 16.61 -12.69
C ARG A 61 -6.23 17.07 -12.88
N ARG A 62 -6.42 18.05 -13.76
CA ARG A 62 -7.74 18.40 -14.29
C ARG A 62 -8.24 17.26 -15.20
N GLY A 63 -9.50 16.89 -15.06
CA GLY A 63 -10.17 15.91 -15.89
C GLY A 63 -11.18 16.61 -16.79
N ASP A 64 -10.93 16.60 -18.11
CA ASP A 64 -11.85 17.24 -19.07
C ASP A 64 -13.20 16.50 -19.16
N GLU A 65 -13.22 15.21 -18.80
CA GLU A 65 -14.42 14.38 -18.71
C GLU A 65 -15.18 14.56 -17.39
N CYS A 66 -14.60 15.23 -16.39
CA CYS A 66 -15.24 15.47 -15.10
C CYS A 66 -16.14 16.71 -15.15
N ARG A 67 -17.33 16.64 -14.55
CA ARG A 67 -18.14 17.83 -14.28
C ARG A 67 -17.37 18.80 -13.36
N PRO A 68 -17.64 20.13 -13.40
CA PRO A 68 -16.81 21.12 -12.71
C PRO A 68 -16.60 20.89 -11.20
N ASP A 69 -17.60 20.34 -10.53
CA ASP A 69 -17.70 20.02 -9.11
C ASP A 69 -17.37 18.55 -8.76
N GLN A 70 -17.09 17.73 -9.78
CA GLN A 70 -16.85 16.29 -9.64
C GLN A 70 -15.36 15.97 -9.52
N TYR A 71 -15.04 14.89 -8.82
CA TYR A 71 -13.73 14.25 -8.88
C TYR A 71 -13.86 12.74 -9.12
N GLN A 72 -12.82 12.17 -9.71
CA GLN A 72 -12.65 10.74 -9.95
C GLN A 72 -11.28 10.28 -9.47
N ILE A 73 -11.28 9.20 -8.70
CA ILE A 73 -10.07 8.49 -8.25
C ILE A 73 -9.93 7.26 -9.14
N LEU A 74 -8.86 7.22 -9.92
CA LEU A 74 -8.56 6.14 -10.85
C LEU A 74 -7.41 5.29 -10.32
N LEU A 75 -7.54 3.98 -10.48
CA LEU A 75 -6.47 3.00 -10.27
C LEU A 75 -6.11 2.40 -11.63
N ARG A 76 -4.93 2.71 -12.15
CA ARG A 76 -4.45 2.27 -13.48
C ARG A 76 -5.47 2.59 -14.58
N GLY A 77 -6.04 3.79 -14.54
CA GLY A 77 -7.07 4.26 -15.47
C GLY A 77 -8.48 3.74 -15.21
N GLN A 78 -8.68 2.78 -14.29
CA GLN A 78 -10.02 2.28 -13.95
C GLN A 78 -10.63 3.08 -12.80
N LEU A 79 -11.91 3.43 -12.90
CA LEU A 79 -12.64 4.14 -11.85
C LEU A 79 -12.64 3.33 -10.55
N ALA A 80 -12.03 3.88 -9.50
CA ALA A 80 -11.93 3.27 -8.17
C ALA A 80 -12.80 3.99 -7.13
N GLY A 81 -13.19 5.23 -7.41
CA GLY A 81 -14.15 6.02 -6.65
C GLY A 81 -14.42 7.34 -7.35
N GLU A 82 -15.56 7.94 -7.07
CA GLU A 82 -15.91 9.29 -7.54
C GLU A 82 -16.77 9.99 -6.49
N GLY A 83 -16.87 11.31 -6.60
CA GLY A 83 -17.76 12.10 -5.78
C GLY A 83 -17.88 13.51 -6.31
N THR A 84 -18.73 14.28 -5.65
CA THR A 84 -19.00 15.68 -5.98
C THR A 84 -18.82 16.51 -4.72
N LEU A 85 -18.17 17.66 -4.85
CA LEU A 85 -18.03 18.65 -3.80
C LEU A 85 -18.57 19.97 -4.35
N PHE A 86 -19.76 20.32 -3.87
CA PHE A 86 -20.43 21.55 -4.26
C PHE A 86 -19.75 22.76 -3.62
N ASP A 87 -19.76 23.88 -4.35
CA ASP A 87 -19.33 25.15 -3.78
C ASP A 87 -20.44 25.70 -2.89
N ASP A 88 -20.31 25.44 -1.60
CA ASP A 88 -21.23 25.93 -0.57
C ASP A 88 -20.55 27.05 0.22
N PRO A 89 -21.03 28.30 0.15
CA PRO A 89 -20.46 29.44 0.86
C PRO A 89 -20.46 29.28 2.39
N GLU A 90 -21.30 28.39 2.94
CA GLU A 90 -21.36 28.12 4.38
C GLU A 90 -20.30 27.10 4.84
N VAL A 91 -19.69 26.37 3.90
CA VAL A 91 -18.70 25.31 4.19
C VAL A 91 -17.29 25.87 4.09
N ASP A 92 -16.47 25.61 5.11
CA ASP A 92 -15.04 25.94 5.08
C ASP A 92 -14.35 25.13 3.95
N PRO A 93 -13.62 25.76 3.01
CA PRO A 93 -12.85 25.05 1.98
C PRO A 93 -11.92 23.95 2.52
N ALA A 94 -11.42 24.09 3.76
CA ALA A 94 -10.62 23.05 4.41
C ALA A 94 -11.42 21.77 4.69
N GLU A 95 -12.73 21.86 4.88
CA GLU A 95 -13.61 20.72 5.08
C GLU A 95 -13.78 19.90 3.79
N ASP A 96 -13.91 20.57 2.64
CA ASP A 96 -13.96 19.91 1.33
C ASP A 96 -12.65 19.18 1.03
N GLU A 97 -11.52 19.78 1.40
CA GLU A 97 -10.22 19.13 1.31
C GLU A 97 -10.17 17.85 2.15
N GLU A 98 -10.60 17.89 3.41
CA GLU A 98 -10.60 16.71 4.29
C GLU A 98 -11.58 15.64 3.83
N LYS A 99 -12.77 16.00 3.34
CA LYS A 99 -13.73 15.05 2.73
C LYS A 99 -13.10 14.31 1.56
N LEU A 100 -12.40 15.02 0.68
CA LEU A 100 -11.71 14.44 -0.46
C LEU A 100 -10.56 13.51 -0.01
N LEU A 101 -9.71 13.98 0.92
CA LEU A 101 -8.61 13.17 1.48
C LEU A 101 -9.13 11.90 2.14
N ASP A 102 -10.25 11.98 2.88
CA ASP A 102 -10.86 10.82 3.50
C ASP A 102 -11.42 9.84 2.46
N HIS A 103 -12.01 10.32 1.37
CA HIS A 103 -12.41 9.43 0.29
C HIS A 103 -11.21 8.77 -0.39
N ILE A 104 -10.12 9.51 -0.67
CA ILE A 104 -8.87 8.95 -1.20
C ILE A 104 -8.33 7.88 -0.24
N ARG A 105 -8.31 8.16 1.06
CA ARG A 105 -7.89 7.23 2.12
C ARG A 105 -8.71 5.93 2.06
N ARG A 106 -10.04 6.03 2.02
CA ARG A 106 -10.95 4.87 1.93
C ARG A 106 -10.73 4.07 0.64
N VAL A 107 -10.54 4.72 -0.50
CA VAL A 107 -10.23 4.05 -1.78
C VAL A 107 -8.91 3.32 -1.69
N CYS A 108 -7.85 3.97 -1.20
CA CYS A 108 -6.55 3.34 -0.98
C CYS A 108 -6.66 2.12 -0.07
N TYR A 109 -7.35 2.23 1.07
CA TYR A 109 -7.56 1.10 1.99
C TYR A 109 -8.35 -0.06 1.38
N ARG A 110 -9.30 0.21 0.48
CA ARG A 110 -10.03 -0.84 -0.26
C ARG A 110 -9.20 -1.49 -1.35
N LYS A 111 -8.18 -0.80 -1.87
CA LYS A 111 -7.34 -1.24 -3.00
C LYS A 111 -5.89 -1.55 -2.63
N LEU A 112 -5.56 -1.65 -1.33
CA LEU A 112 -4.17 -1.85 -0.87
C LEU A 112 -3.47 -3.04 -1.52
N ASP A 113 -4.17 -4.16 -1.69
CA ASP A 113 -3.60 -5.37 -2.28
C ASP A 113 -3.31 -5.23 -3.79
N GLN A 114 -3.91 -4.24 -4.45
CA GLN A 114 -3.64 -3.85 -5.85
C GLN A 114 -2.55 -2.78 -5.94
N LEU A 115 -2.37 -2.00 -4.87
CA LEU A 115 -1.34 -0.97 -4.74
C LEU A 115 0.03 -1.55 -4.33
N LEU A 116 0.03 -2.71 -3.67
CA LEU A 116 1.24 -3.47 -3.37
C LEU A 116 1.77 -4.18 -4.64
N SER A 117 2.62 -3.47 -5.39
CA SER A 117 3.25 -4.00 -6.59
C SER A 117 4.43 -4.92 -6.29
N PHE A 118 4.73 -5.84 -7.21
CA PHE A 118 5.95 -6.67 -7.16
C PHE A 118 7.22 -5.82 -7.08
N GLN A 119 7.30 -4.76 -7.91
CA GLN A 119 8.44 -3.84 -7.91
C GLN A 119 8.61 -3.10 -6.59
N SER A 120 7.52 -2.76 -5.90
CA SER A 120 7.58 -2.17 -4.56
C SER A 120 8.22 -3.15 -3.57
N VAL A 121 7.81 -4.42 -3.58
CA VAL A 121 8.38 -5.45 -2.69
C VAL A 121 9.85 -5.69 -2.98
N VAL A 122 10.26 -5.74 -4.25
CA VAL A 122 11.68 -5.85 -4.62
C VAL A 122 12.47 -4.67 -4.07
N LYS A 123 11.98 -3.44 -4.23
CA LYS A 123 12.67 -2.25 -3.67
C LYS A 123 12.80 -2.32 -2.15
N TRP A 124 11.76 -2.77 -1.45
CA TRP A 124 11.80 -2.96 0.00
C TRP A 124 12.80 -4.05 0.41
N LEU A 125 12.87 -5.16 -0.33
CA LEU A 125 13.91 -6.18 -0.14
C LEU A 125 15.32 -5.63 -0.37
N GLU A 126 15.54 -4.80 -1.38
CA GLU A 126 16.85 -4.14 -1.59
C GLU A 126 17.21 -3.20 -0.43
N GLN A 127 16.24 -2.50 0.15
CA GLN A 127 16.49 -1.73 1.38
C GLN A 127 16.84 -2.67 2.54
N ALA A 128 16.07 -3.74 2.75
CA ALA A 128 16.34 -4.71 3.81
C ALA A 128 17.75 -5.33 3.70
N LYS A 129 18.25 -5.60 2.49
CA LYS A 129 19.64 -6.06 2.28
C LYS A 129 20.69 -5.07 2.79
N THR A 130 20.37 -3.77 2.78
CA THR A 130 21.28 -2.73 3.25
C THR A 130 21.35 -2.68 4.77
N TYR A 131 20.26 -3.06 5.47
CA TYR A 131 20.14 -2.99 6.93
C TYR A 131 20.35 -4.33 7.64
N ALA A 132 19.89 -5.44 7.05
CA ALA A 132 19.97 -6.80 7.58
C ALA A 132 20.39 -7.81 6.48
N PRO A 133 21.62 -7.69 5.93
CA PRO A 133 22.08 -8.50 4.80
C PRO A 133 22.07 -10.01 5.10
N GLU A 134 22.47 -10.41 6.31
CA GLU A 134 22.55 -11.82 6.71
C GLU A 134 21.17 -12.49 6.73
N LEU A 135 20.15 -11.79 7.24
CA LEU A 135 18.77 -12.28 7.27
C LEU A 135 18.23 -12.50 5.84
N VAL A 136 18.44 -11.52 4.95
CA VAL A 136 17.96 -11.63 3.57
C VAL A 136 18.71 -12.73 2.81
N GLN A 137 20.02 -12.86 3.03
CA GLN A 137 20.83 -13.91 2.43
C GLN A 137 20.35 -15.30 2.87
N GLU A 138 20.16 -15.52 4.17
CA GLU A 138 19.69 -16.81 4.69
C GLU A 138 18.31 -17.18 4.10
N LEU A 139 17.39 -16.22 4.01
CA LEU A 139 16.08 -16.43 3.38
C LEU A 139 16.20 -16.89 1.92
N PHE A 140 17.09 -16.28 1.14
CA PHE A 140 17.34 -16.67 -0.24
C PHE A 140 18.00 -18.04 -0.36
N GLU A 141 18.98 -18.35 0.48
CA GLU A 141 19.63 -19.68 0.52
C GLU A 141 18.63 -20.78 0.86
N ARG A 142 17.64 -20.47 1.71
CA ARG A 142 16.54 -21.37 2.03
C ARG A 142 15.46 -21.42 0.95
N GLY A 143 15.57 -20.65 -0.13
CA GLY A 143 14.67 -20.70 -1.29
C GLY A 143 13.47 -19.75 -1.23
N MET A 144 13.53 -18.68 -0.43
CA MET A 144 12.60 -17.56 -0.56
C MET A 144 12.85 -16.85 -1.90
N THR A 145 11.79 -16.55 -2.65
CA THR A 145 11.88 -15.69 -3.83
C THR A 145 11.13 -14.38 -3.59
N PRO A 146 11.49 -13.27 -4.28
CA PRO A 146 10.71 -12.03 -4.21
C PRO A 146 9.23 -12.23 -4.59
N GLY A 147 8.95 -13.17 -5.52
CA GLY A 147 7.58 -13.48 -5.95
C GLY A 147 6.77 -14.18 -4.86
N LEU A 148 7.38 -15.12 -4.15
CA LEU A 148 6.78 -15.78 -3.00
C LEU A 148 6.49 -14.77 -1.90
N LEU A 149 7.48 -13.94 -1.53
CA LEU A 149 7.29 -12.90 -0.51
C LEU A 149 6.18 -11.93 -0.92
N TRP A 150 6.18 -11.43 -2.16
CA TRP A 150 5.11 -10.56 -2.66
C TRP A 150 3.72 -11.22 -2.51
N SER A 151 3.59 -12.50 -2.81
CA SER A 151 2.32 -13.22 -2.64
C SER A 151 1.91 -13.31 -1.17
N VAL A 152 2.83 -13.67 -0.27
CA VAL A 152 2.61 -13.70 1.20
C VAL A 152 2.14 -12.32 1.69
N LEU A 153 2.86 -11.25 1.35
CA LEU A 153 2.52 -9.88 1.78
C LEU A 153 1.14 -9.44 1.26
N ARG A 154 0.73 -9.86 0.06
CA ARG A 154 -0.63 -9.58 -0.45
C ARG A 154 -1.70 -10.30 0.36
N ILE A 155 -1.46 -11.54 0.78
CA ILE A 155 -2.40 -12.27 1.65
C ILE A 155 -2.52 -11.56 3.00
N LEU A 156 -1.39 -11.20 3.61
CA LEU A 156 -1.34 -10.45 4.87
C LEU A 156 -2.13 -9.13 4.79
N ILE A 157 -1.92 -8.33 3.74
CA ILE A 157 -2.66 -7.07 3.54
C ILE A 157 -4.16 -7.29 3.35
N ARG A 158 -4.58 -8.32 2.60
CA ARG A 158 -6.02 -8.65 2.47
C ARG A 158 -6.64 -9.03 3.82
N LYS A 159 -5.85 -9.65 4.71
CA LYS A 159 -6.23 -9.98 6.08
C LYS A 159 -6.05 -8.81 7.06
N ARG A 160 -5.77 -7.59 6.55
CA ARG A 160 -5.55 -6.36 7.35
C ARG A 160 -4.38 -6.46 8.33
N TYR A 161 -3.39 -7.29 8.00
CA TYR A 161 -2.15 -7.38 8.77
C TYR A 161 -1.17 -6.28 8.30
N PRO A 162 -0.63 -5.46 9.21
CA PRO A 162 0.34 -4.43 8.85
C PRO A 162 1.67 -5.06 8.40
N LEU A 163 2.31 -4.48 7.39
CA LEU A 163 3.59 -4.95 6.84
C LEU A 163 4.81 -4.27 7.46
N HIS A 164 4.67 -3.65 8.63
CA HIS A 164 5.76 -3.03 9.37
C HIS A 164 5.81 -3.60 10.80
N PRO A 165 7.00 -3.69 11.40
CA PRO A 165 8.34 -3.54 10.79
C PRO A 165 8.61 -4.61 9.72
N PHE A 166 9.39 -4.28 8.70
CA PHE A 166 9.60 -5.19 7.56
C PHE A 166 10.59 -6.31 7.92
N GLU A 167 11.58 -6.00 8.74
CA GLU A 167 12.60 -6.93 9.26
C GLU A 167 11.96 -8.02 10.11
N GLU A 168 11.04 -7.66 11.01
CA GLU A 168 10.29 -8.62 11.84
C GLU A 168 9.45 -9.58 10.97
N LEU A 169 8.86 -9.09 9.88
CA LEU A 169 8.18 -9.96 8.92
C LEU A 169 9.13 -10.94 8.24
N LEU A 170 10.32 -10.49 7.86
CA LEU A 170 11.35 -11.36 7.28
C LEU A 170 11.83 -12.40 8.30
N GLU A 171 11.96 -12.03 9.58
CA GLU A 171 12.26 -12.96 10.67
C GLU A 171 11.16 -14.01 10.84
N TRP A 172 9.87 -13.65 10.80
CA TRP A 172 8.80 -14.65 10.87
C TRP A 172 8.75 -15.54 9.63
N VAL A 173 9.09 -15.01 8.45
CA VAL A 173 9.29 -15.85 7.27
C VAL A 173 10.45 -16.81 7.52
N LEU A 174 11.58 -16.36 8.05
CA LEU A 174 12.71 -17.24 8.36
C LEU A 174 12.32 -18.32 9.37
N GLU A 175 11.63 -17.93 10.44
CA GLU A 175 11.13 -18.82 11.47
C GLU A 175 10.20 -19.91 10.88
N TYR A 176 9.32 -19.54 9.94
CA TYR A 176 8.52 -20.51 9.21
C TYR A 176 9.38 -21.55 8.49
N TYR A 177 10.43 -21.11 7.80
CA TYR A 177 11.34 -21.98 7.06
C TYR A 177 12.18 -22.88 7.97
N LEU A 178 12.45 -22.44 9.21
CA LEU A 178 13.13 -23.25 10.22
C LEU A 178 12.23 -24.38 10.74
N TYR A 179 10.95 -24.10 10.99
CA TYR A 179 9.99 -25.12 11.46
C TYR A 179 9.44 -26.04 10.37
N HIS A 180 9.48 -25.60 9.11
CA HIS A 180 9.00 -26.36 7.96
C HIS A 180 10.15 -26.54 6.95
N PRO A 181 11.21 -27.29 7.34
CA PRO A 181 12.36 -27.51 6.47
C PRO A 181 11.91 -28.28 5.22
N TYR A 182 12.42 -27.85 4.06
CA TYR A 182 12.04 -28.33 2.73
C TYR A 182 12.17 -29.87 2.54
N ASN A 183 12.99 -30.53 3.36
CA ASN A 183 13.47 -31.88 3.08
C ASN A 183 12.55 -33.03 3.53
N GLU A 184 11.43 -32.82 4.24
CA GLU A 184 10.74 -33.99 4.86
C GLU A 184 9.21 -34.08 4.74
N TYR A 185 8.47 -33.05 4.30
CA TYR A 185 7.03 -33.24 4.05
C TYR A 185 6.43 -32.28 3.04
N ILE A 186 5.90 -32.83 1.94
CA ILE A 186 5.01 -32.17 1.01
C ILE A 186 3.67 -32.92 1.10
N PRO A 187 2.56 -32.30 1.56
CA PRO A 187 1.25 -32.93 1.46
C PRO A 187 0.98 -33.37 0.01
N PRO A 188 0.39 -34.54 -0.24
CA PRO A 188 0.31 -35.15 -1.58
C PRO A 188 -0.39 -34.31 -2.66
N GLN A 189 -1.14 -33.27 -2.27
CA GLN A 189 -1.78 -32.32 -3.17
C GLN A 189 -0.89 -31.15 -3.62
N TRP A 190 0.28 -30.95 -3.03
CA TRP A 190 1.10 -29.74 -3.21
C TRP A 190 2.42 -30.07 -3.90
N THR A 191 2.94 -29.14 -4.71
CA THR A 191 4.21 -29.32 -5.46
C THR A 191 5.24 -28.22 -5.18
N HIS A 192 4.90 -27.23 -4.35
CA HIS A 192 5.75 -26.08 -4.00
C HIS A 192 5.28 -25.40 -2.70
N ARG A 193 6.13 -24.58 -2.06
CA ARG A 193 5.78 -23.77 -0.88
C ARG A 193 4.59 -22.87 -1.19
N HIS A 194 3.56 -22.93 -0.35
CA HIS A 194 2.34 -22.18 -0.59
C HIS A 194 2.35 -20.88 0.23
N PRO A 195 2.18 -19.69 -0.40
CA PRO A 195 2.23 -18.42 0.30
C PRO A 195 1.19 -18.30 1.43
N GLU A 196 0.10 -19.04 1.34
CA GLU A 196 -0.98 -19.14 2.31
C GLU A 196 -0.50 -19.76 3.62
N GLU A 197 0.35 -20.78 3.63
CA GLU A 197 0.85 -21.36 4.89
C GLU A 197 1.75 -20.39 5.63
N ILE A 198 2.65 -19.73 4.90
CA ILE A 198 3.55 -18.72 5.46
C ILE A 198 2.72 -17.57 6.04
N ALA A 199 1.71 -17.10 5.28
CA ALA A 199 0.83 -16.05 5.75
C ALA A 199 0.02 -16.48 6.98
N GLU A 200 -0.56 -17.69 7.00
CA GLU A 200 -1.30 -18.22 8.15
C GLU A 200 -0.39 -18.42 9.37
N PHE A 201 0.85 -18.83 9.18
CA PHE A 201 1.85 -18.90 10.25
C PHE A 201 2.10 -17.51 10.86
N ILE A 202 2.34 -16.50 10.03
CA ILE A 202 2.55 -15.12 10.47
C ILE A 202 1.30 -14.57 11.17
N LEU A 203 0.10 -14.82 10.64
CA LEU A 203 -1.15 -14.32 11.23
C LEU A 203 -1.40 -14.87 12.64
N LYS A 204 -0.93 -16.09 12.95
CA LYS A 204 -1.00 -16.68 14.30
C LYS A 204 -0.06 -16.00 15.29
N LYS A 205 1.02 -15.35 14.82
CA LYS A 205 1.98 -14.61 15.66
C LYS A 205 1.42 -13.28 16.13
N ARG A 206 0.30 -12.81 15.56
CA ARG A 206 -0.37 -11.59 16.00
C ARG A 206 -0.61 -11.66 17.52
N PRO A 207 -0.09 -10.73 18.32
CA PRO A 207 -0.53 -10.61 19.69
C PRO A 207 -2.05 -10.47 19.66
N ARG A 208 -2.79 -11.31 20.40
CA ARG A 208 -4.20 -10.99 20.68
C ARG A 208 -4.16 -9.58 21.24
N VAL A 209 -4.77 -8.63 20.54
CA VAL A 209 -5.05 -7.32 21.11
C VAL A 209 -6.05 -7.60 22.22
N SER A 210 -5.54 -8.00 23.38
CA SER A 210 -6.28 -7.97 24.63
C SER A 210 -6.76 -6.55 24.77
N GLU A 211 -8.08 -6.36 24.81
CA GLU A 211 -8.74 -5.44 25.74
C GLU A 211 -7.81 -4.36 26.30
N ARG A 212 -7.33 -3.45 25.44
CA ARG A 212 -6.88 -2.14 25.92
C ARG A 212 -8.13 -1.31 25.95
N SER A 213 -8.94 -1.60 26.96
CA SER A 213 -9.86 -0.65 27.53
C SER A 213 -9.17 0.70 27.61
N GLU A 214 -9.83 1.70 27.07
CA GLU A 214 -9.65 3.09 27.43
C GLU A 214 -9.65 3.20 28.96
N GLN A 215 -8.48 3.16 29.56
CA GLN A 215 -8.23 3.75 30.85
C GLN A 215 -7.15 4.80 30.65
N THR A 216 -7.62 5.96 30.19
CA THR A 216 -6.94 7.23 30.38
C THR A 216 -6.79 7.44 31.88
N SER A 217 -5.60 7.19 32.42
CA SER A 217 -5.06 7.85 33.61
C SER A 217 -3.60 7.45 33.79
N GLY A 218 -2.72 8.44 33.80
CA GLY A 218 -1.34 8.28 34.27
C GLY A 218 -0.30 8.37 33.16
N ASN A 219 0.35 9.53 33.08
CA ASN A 219 1.54 9.80 32.27
C ASN A 219 2.71 8.89 32.66
N VAL A 220 2.87 7.71 32.05
CA VAL A 220 4.16 7.07 31.71
C VAL A 220 3.89 6.04 30.61
N ARG A 221 4.54 6.16 29.45
CA ARG A 221 4.64 5.07 28.47
C ARG A 221 6.03 4.48 28.54
N TYR A 222 6.15 3.23 28.99
CA TYR A 222 7.36 2.45 28.79
C TYR A 222 7.45 2.02 27.33
N LEU A 223 8.56 2.36 26.67
CA LEU A 223 8.98 1.68 25.44
C LEU A 223 9.51 0.31 25.88
N GLN A 224 8.86 -0.77 25.44
CA GLN A 224 9.47 -2.08 25.49
C GLN A 224 9.97 -2.39 24.08
N PHE A 225 11.27 -2.72 24.04
CA PHE A 225 12.02 -3.17 22.88
C PHE A 225 11.46 -4.48 22.33
#